data_AF-A0A5R1Z1R4-F1
#
_entry.id   AF-A0A5R1Z1R4-F1
#
_cell.length_a   1.000
_cell.length_b   1.000
_cell.length_c   1.000
_cell.angle_alpha   90.00
_cell.angle_beta   90.00
_cell.angle_gamma   90.00
#
_symmetry.space_group_name_H-M   'P 1'
#
loop_
_entity.id
_entity.type
_entity.pdbx_description
1 polymer ?
#
loop_
_entity_poly.entity_id
_entity_poly.type
_entity_poly.pdbx_seq_one_letter_code
_entity_poly.pdbx_strand_id
1 'polypeptide(L)'
;MTLWINGDWITGQGERRRKTNPVSAEILWLGNDANAAQVAEACQVARAAFPRWARQPFAARQAIVEKFAALLEAHHAALTEVIARAPGTPRCAPGRAGRARR
;
A
#
# COMPACT_ATOMS: atom_id res chain seq x y z
N MET A 1 12.25 -1.41 -7.39
CA MET A 1 11.44 -1.24 -6.16
C MET A 1 12.04 -0.14 -5.34
N THR A 2 11.16 0.75 -4.87
CA THR A 2 11.52 1.85 -3.98
C THR A 2 10.68 1.72 -2.72
N LEU A 3 11.34 1.54 -1.59
CA LEU A 3 10.78 1.55 -0.24
C LEU A 3 10.33 2.97 0.10
N TRP A 4 9.30 3.12 0.93
CA TRP A 4 8.89 4.41 1.49
C TRP A 4 9.24 4.43 2.98
N ILE A 5 10.32 5.13 3.35
CA ILE A 5 10.83 5.19 4.72
C ILE A 5 11.01 6.66 5.09
N ASN A 6 10.48 7.07 6.24
CA ASN A 6 10.58 8.44 6.75
C ASN A 6 10.10 9.57 5.81
N GLY A 7 9.21 9.25 4.85
CA GLY A 7 8.73 10.23 3.87
C GLY A 7 9.55 10.30 2.58
N ASP A 8 10.50 9.38 2.40
CA ASP A 8 11.37 9.33 1.23
C ASP A 8 11.30 7.99 0.51
N TRP A 9 11.52 8.06 -0.80
CA TRP A 9 11.66 6.93 -1.69
C TRP A 9 13.11 6.40 -1.64
N ILE A 10 13.32 5.23 -1.03
CA ILE A 10 14.64 4.59 -0.85
C ILE A 10 14.77 3.31 -1.68
N THR A 11 15.89 3.09 -2.36
CA THR A 11 16.11 1.82 -3.08
C THR A 11 16.40 0.69 -2.09
N GLY A 12 15.73 -0.46 -2.26
CA GLY A 12 16.00 -1.65 -1.43
C GLY A 12 17.44 -2.17 -1.58
N GLN A 13 18.02 -2.61 -0.47
CA GLN A 13 19.39 -3.13 -0.39
C GLN A 13 19.45 -4.62 -0.02
N GLY A 14 18.30 -5.29 0.00
CA GLY A 14 18.18 -6.74 0.20
C GLY A 14 18.23 -7.52 -1.12
N GLU A 15 17.73 -8.76 -1.06
CA GLU A 15 17.70 -9.65 -2.22
C GLU A 15 16.87 -9.09 -3.38
N ARG A 16 17.29 -9.42 -4.61
CA ARG A 16 16.53 -9.07 -5.81
C ARG A 16 15.26 -9.91 -5.85
N ARG A 17 14.11 -9.26 -5.78
CA ARG A 17 12.79 -9.86 -5.96
C ARG A 17 12.30 -9.60 -7.39
N ARG A 18 11.58 -10.59 -7.92
CA ARG A 18 10.87 -10.51 -9.20
C ARG A 18 9.48 -11.09 -9.00
N LYS A 19 8.44 -10.36 -9.40
CA LYS A 19 7.07 -10.86 -9.44
C LYS A 19 6.65 -10.98 -10.89
N THR A 20 6.18 -12.16 -11.26
CA THR A 20 5.67 -12.44 -12.60
C THR A 20 4.18 -12.77 -12.55
N ASN A 21 3.48 -12.51 -13.64
CA ASN A 21 2.13 -13.01 -13.86
C ASN A 21 2.22 -14.53 -14.13
N PRO A 22 1.50 -15.39 -13.39
CA PRO A 22 1.57 -16.83 -13.57
C PRO A 22 0.96 -17.30 -14.90
N VAL A 23 0.10 -16.49 -15.53
CA VAL A 23 -0.59 -16.83 -16.78
C VAL A 23 0.21 -16.33 -17.99
N SER A 24 0.62 -15.05 -18.00
CA SER A 24 1.32 -14.46 -19.15
C SER A 24 2.85 -14.53 -19.06
N ALA A 25 3.40 -14.99 -17.93
CA ALA A 25 4.83 -14.94 -17.59
C ALA A 25 5.46 -13.52 -17.59
N GLU A 26 4.65 -12.48 -17.78
CA GLU A 26 5.11 -11.09 -17.79
C GLU A 26 5.68 -10.68 -16.43
N ILE A 27 6.76 -9.90 -16.43
CA ILE A 27 7.32 -9.32 -15.21
C ILE A 27 6.40 -8.17 -14.76
N LEU A 28 5.63 -8.42 -13.71
CA LEU A 28 4.79 -7.41 -13.07
C LEU A 28 5.58 -6.47 -12.17
N TRP A 29 6.71 -6.95 -11.65
CA TRP A 29 7.49 -6.20 -10.67
C TRP A 29 8.94 -6.67 -10.63
N LEU A 30 9.86 -5.71 -10.47
CA LEU A 30 11.28 -5.94 -10.29
C LEU A 30 11.88 -4.94 -9.28
N GLY A 31 12.73 -5.44 -8.39
CA GLY A 31 13.48 -4.59 -7.49
C GLY A 31 14.15 -5.38 -6.39
N ASN A 32 14.63 -4.67 -5.39
CA ASN A 32 15.27 -5.27 -4.23
C ASN A 32 14.35 -5.15 -3.02
N ASP A 33 14.39 -6.15 -2.16
CA ASP A 33 13.75 -6.12 -0.86
C ASP A 33 14.49 -5.17 0.09
N ALA A 34 13.86 -4.86 1.23
CA ALA A 34 14.57 -4.23 2.33
C ALA A 34 15.53 -5.24 2.97
N ASN A 35 16.76 -4.83 3.30
CA ASN A 35 17.63 -5.62 4.16
C ASN A 35 17.31 -5.37 5.65
N ALA A 36 17.96 -6.12 6.55
CA ALA A 36 17.74 -5.98 7.99
C ALA A 36 17.99 -4.56 8.52
N ALA A 37 18.98 -3.85 7.96
CA ALA A 37 19.30 -2.48 8.37
C ALA A 37 18.19 -1.49 7.98
N GLN A 38 17.65 -1.60 6.76
CA GLN A 38 16.54 -0.77 6.29
C GLN A 38 15.24 -1.05 7.05
N VAL A 39 15.00 -2.30 7.46
CA VAL A 39 13.88 -2.64 8.34
C VAL A 39 14.07 -2.02 9.72
N ALA A 40 15.27 -2.13 10.29
CA ALA A 40 15.59 -1.51 11.58
C ALA A 40 15.42 0.01 11.55
N GLU A 41 15.91 0.67 10.49
CA GLU A 41 15.74 2.10 10.23
C GLU A 41 14.25 2.47 10.17
N ALA A 42 13.46 1.76 9.36
CA ALA A 42 12.01 1.99 9.25
C ALA A 42 11.31 1.91 10.60
N CYS A 43 11.67 0.93 11.43
CA CYS A 43 11.13 0.82 12.78
C CYS A 43 11.60 1.94 13.72
N GLN A 44 12.84 2.39 13.61
CA GLN A 44 13.38 3.49 14.42
C GLN A 44 12.68 4.82 14.08
N VAL A 45 12.55 5.16 12.80
CA VAL A 45 11.88 6.40 12.37
C VAL A 45 10.39 6.38 12.69
N ALA A 46 9.71 5.23 12.55
CA ALA A 46 8.32 5.08 12.96
C ALA A 46 8.14 5.29 14.47
N ARG A 47 9.04 4.73 15.29
CA ARG A 47 9.06 4.96 16.75
C ARG A 47 9.29 6.43 17.09
N ALA A 48 10.21 7.11 16.41
CA ALA A 48 10.48 8.52 16.62
C ALA A 48 9.29 9.42 16.21
N ALA A 49 8.56 9.06 15.16
CA ALA A 49 7.39 9.81 14.69
C ALA A 49 6.14 9.60 15.56
N PHE A 50 6.05 8.45 16.25
CA PHE A 50 4.84 8.05 16.98
C PHE A 50 4.38 9.04 18.06
N PRO A 51 5.24 9.62 18.94
CA PRO A 51 4.79 10.57 19.94
C PRO A 51 4.13 11.82 19.32
N ARG A 52 4.65 12.31 18.19
CA ARG A 52 4.06 13.45 17.48
C ARG A 52 2.68 13.10 16.93
N TRP A 53 2.55 11.92 16.33
CA TRP A 53 1.29 11.38 15.82
C TRP A 53 0.25 11.17 16.93
N ALA A 54 0.65 10.53 18.03
CA ALA A 54 -0.23 10.18 19.14
C ALA A 54 -0.81 11.44 19.83
N ARG A 55 -0.01 12.51 19.93
CA ARG A 55 -0.44 13.79 20.51
C ARG A 55 -1.38 14.60 19.62
N GLN A 56 -1.55 14.24 18.34
CA GLN A 56 -2.50 14.97 17.50
C GLN A 56 -3.94 14.84 18.03
N PRO A 57 -4.78 15.87 17.91
CA PRO A 57 -6.20 15.74 18.19
C PRO A 57 -6.85 14.66 17.33
N PHE A 58 -7.91 14.04 17.85
CA PHE A 58 -8.67 13.03 17.11
C PHE A 58 -9.12 13.55 15.73
N ALA A 59 -9.68 14.76 15.69
CA ALA A 59 -10.14 15.40 14.45
C ALA A 59 -9.03 15.52 13.39
N ALA A 60 -7.78 15.79 13.81
CA ALA A 60 -6.65 15.89 12.88
C ALA A 60 -6.29 14.52 12.27
N ARG A 61 -6.33 13.46 13.08
CA ARG A 61 -6.11 12.09 12.58
C ARG A 61 -7.27 11.61 11.69
N GLN A 62 -8.50 11.94 12.07
CA GLN A 62 -9.71 11.65 11.29
C GLN A 62 -9.63 12.28 9.91
N ALA A 63 -9.30 13.57 9.82
CA ALA A 63 -9.19 14.28 8.54
C ALA A 63 -8.17 13.63 7.58
N ILE A 64 -7.07 13.08 8.10
CA ILE A 64 -6.08 12.35 7.29
C ILE A 64 -6.67 11.06 6.73
N VAL A 65 -7.37 10.28 7.57
CA VAL A 65 -8.01 9.03 7.16
C VAL A 65 -9.15 9.28 6.16
N GLU A 66 -9.96 10.31 6.38
CA GLU A 66 -11.04 10.71 5.46
C GLU A 66 -10.50 11.17 4.11
N LYS A 67 -9.42 11.96 4.10
CA LYS A 67 -8.73 12.34 2.86
C LYS A 67 -8.21 11.11 2.12
N PHE A 68 -7.63 10.14 2.84
CA PHE A 68 -7.20 8.89 2.25
C PHE A 68 -8.38 8.10 1.66
N ALA A 69 -9.51 8.00 2.35
CA ALA A 69 -10.72 7.36 1.84
C ALA A 69 -11.24 8.04 0.57
N ALA A 70 -11.28 9.38 0.53
CA ALA A 70 -11.66 10.12 -0.66
C ALA A 70 -10.73 9.84 -1.86
N LEU A 71 -9.42 9.75 -1.61
CA LEU A 71 -8.45 9.38 -2.65
C LEU A 71 -8.65 7.93 -3.12
N LEU A 72 -8.94 6.99 -2.21
CA LEU A 72 -9.24 5.60 -2.58
C LEU A 72 -10.47 5.51 -3.50
N GLU A 73 -11.56 6.23 -3.18
CA GLU A 73 -12.75 6.27 -4.02
C GLU A 73 -12.45 6.89 -5.39
N ALA A 74 -11.71 8.00 -5.44
CA ALA A 74 -11.32 8.66 -6.68
C ALA A 74 -10.46 7.77 -7.59
N HIS A 75 -9.66 6.86 -7.01
CA HIS A 75 -8.74 5.99 -7.73
C HIS A 75 -9.18 4.51 -7.76
N HIS A 76 -10.42 4.21 -7.38
CA HIS A 76 -10.92 2.84 -7.21
C HIS A 76 -10.71 1.95 -8.45
N ALA A 77 -11.04 2.46 -9.64
CA ALA A 77 -10.90 1.70 -10.88
C ALA A 77 -9.43 1.33 -11.19
N ALA A 78 -8.53 2.30 -11.10
CA ALA A 78 -7.09 2.09 -11.36
C ALA A 78 -6.47 1.13 -10.33
N LEU A 79 -6.84 1.26 -9.05
CA LEU A 79 -6.38 0.34 -8.00
C LEU A 79 -6.90 -1.09 -8.23
N THR A 80 -8.18 -1.23 -8.63
CA THR A 80 -8.77 -2.54 -8.93
C THR A 80 -8.04 -3.23 -10.08
N GLU A 81 -7.70 -2.49 -11.14
CA GLU A 81 -6.93 -3.02 -12.27
C GLU A 81 -5.53 -3.49 -11.84
N VAL A 82 -4.82 -2.69 -11.04
CA VAL A 82 -3.50 -3.05 -10.52
C VAL A 82 -3.57 -4.30 -9.63
N ILE A 83 -4.58 -4.40 -8.76
CA ILE A 83 -4.79 -5.56 -7.88
C ILE A 83 -5.13 -6.81 -8.70
N ALA A 84 -6.03 -6.69 -9.68
CA ALA A 84 -6.44 -7.80 -10.54
C ALA A 84 -5.28 -8.36 -11.38
N ARG A 85 -4.26 -7.54 -11.66
CA ARG A 85 -3.04 -7.96 -12.35
C ARG A 85 -2.07 -8.72 -11.44
N ALA A 86 -2.14 -8.54 -10.11
CA ALA A 86 -1.30 -9.28 -9.17
C ALA A 86 -1.83 -10.73 -9.00
N PRO A 87 -0.97 -11.75 -8.98
CA PRO A 87 -1.40 -13.13 -8.83
C PRO A 87 -2.03 -13.36 -7.45
N GLY A 88 -3.24 -13.94 -7.40
CA GLY A 88 -3.89 -14.38 -6.16
C GLY A 88 -5.35 -13.95 -5.98
N THR A 89 -5.88 -13.03 -6.80
CA THR A 89 -7.31 -12.66 -6.76
C THR A 89 -8.08 -13.41 -7.86
N PRO A 90 -9.04 -14.28 -7.52
CA PRO A 90 -10.01 -14.74 -8.50
C PRO A 90 -10.81 -13.53 -8.99
N ARG A 91 -11.02 -13.47 -10.31
CA ARG A 91 -11.85 -12.46 -10.96
C ARG A 91 -13.31 -12.69 -10.55
N CYS A 92 -13.79 -12.05 -9.48
CA CYS A 92 -15.21 -12.02 -9.12
C CYS A 92 -15.70 -10.56 -9.01
N ALA A 93 -16.30 -10.13 -10.13
CA ALA A 93 -17.43 -9.23 -10.39
C ALA A 93 -17.69 -7.97 -9.51
N PRO A 94 -18.08 -6.84 -10.12
CA PRO A 94 -18.61 -5.69 -9.42
C PRO A 94 -20.02 -6.00 -8.91
N GLY A 95 -20.24 -5.84 -7.61
CA GLY A 95 -21.56 -5.95 -6.98
C GLY A 95 -21.85 -4.74 -6.09
N ARG A 96 -22.17 -3.60 -6.70
CA ARG A 96 -22.95 -2.54 -6.03
C ARG A 96 -24.42 -2.75 -6.41
N ALA A 97 -25.27 -3.07 -5.45
CA ALA A 97 -26.68 -2.64 -5.43
C ALA A 97 -27.29 -2.95 -4.06
N GLY A 98 -27.74 -1.91 -3.35
CA GLY A 98 -28.48 -2.08 -2.12
C GLY A 98 -29.82 -2.79 -2.31
N ARG A 99 -30.31 -3.40 -1.24
CA ARG A 99 -31.75 -3.52 -0.98
C ARG A 99 -32.02 -3.19 0.47
N ALA A 100 -32.83 -2.16 0.63
CA ALA A 100 -33.51 -1.79 1.84
C ALA A 100 -34.57 -2.84 2.24
N ARG A 101 -34.93 -2.82 3.53
CA ARG A 101 -36.16 -3.34 4.16
C ARG A 101 -36.41 -4.86 4.08
N ARG A 102 -36.32 -5.52 5.23
CA ARG A 102 -37.47 -5.86 6.08
C ARG A 102 -37.00 -6.15 7.50
#